data_AF-A0AAV5ZI48-F1
#
_entry.id   AF-A0AAV5ZI48-F1
#
_cell.length_a   1.000
_cell.length_b   1.000
_cell.length_c   1.000
_cell.angle_alpha   90.00
_cell.angle_beta   90.00
_cell.angle_gamma   90.00
#
_symmetry.space_group_name_H-M   'P 1'
#
loop_
_entity.id
_entity.type
_entity.pdbx_description
1 polymer ?
#
loop_
_entity_poly.entity_id
_entity_poly.type
_entity_poly.pdbx_seq_one_letter_code
_entity_poly.pdbx_strand_id
1 'polypeptide(L)'
;MKAVSGAIVAVIVVLAAGAAWAQEPLAVLTEIQVKRGKVEVKTAADPDWQAPKPLLSLKPGDQVRVIGEGRAVLVFTGGRGTQIVTQSNSPFTVQAQAGEGVTDRARAIMGNVTNFLLGQQREKTYQSLSVRSVRAQPPVILAPRDSRVLPGALTFEWAGSDRLKYRVRLLGPQGTVMWEQADLDRKPLAYPASAPALSSGVRYTWELETREHGMQRASFDVAQPADAARVKDALASLTPASAKGYPPATLSLMRAGLLFQETLYADARRELVTAIAADPEEPTLHLLLGHVYDRTGLKGLAANEFDEAEALTGPKN
;
A
#
# COMPACT_ATOMS: atom_id res chain seq x y z
N MET A 1 59.91 52.46 -32.64
CA MET A 1 59.92 51.03 -33.00
C MET A 1 59.08 50.29 -31.97
N LYS A 2 58.10 49.51 -32.44
CA LYS A 2 56.94 49.02 -31.68
C LYS A 2 57.30 47.85 -30.79
N ALA A 3 56.88 47.91 -29.52
CA ALA A 3 56.82 46.76 -28.61
C ALA A 3 55.61 45.88 -29.00
N VAL A 4 55.84 44.60 -29.22
CA VAL A 4 54.79 43.60 -29.45
C VAL A 4 54.67 42.77 -28.17
N SER A 5 53.66 43.05 -27.38
CA SER A 5 53.25 42.21 -26.25
C SER A 5 52.44 41.04 -26.80
N GLY A 6 52.99 39.82 -26.69
CA GLY A 6 52.28 38.59 -27.01
C GLY A 6 51.26 38.25 -25.93
N ALA A 7 49.98 38.21 -26.31
CA ALA A 7 48.90 37.73 -25.45
C ALA A 7 48.81 36.20 -25.55
N ILE A 8 49.01 35.51 -24.42
CA ILE A 8 48.74 34.08 -24.27
C ILE A 8 47.22 33.93 -24.05
N VAL A 9 46.53 33.32 -25.00
CA VAL A 9 45.13 32.89 -24.84
C VAL A 9 45.13 31.50 -24.22
N ALA A 10 44.81 31.42 -22.93
CA ALA A 10 44.54 30.14 -22.27
C ALA A 10 43.07 29.74 -22.57
N VAL A 11 42.89 28.70 -23.38
CA VAL A 11 41.59 28.05 -23.56
C VAL A 11 41.34 27.15 -22.36
N ILE A 12 40.48 27.60 -21.44
CA ILE A 12 39.94 26.75 -20.38
C ILE A 12 38.81 25.93 -20.99
N VAL A 13 39.10 24.66 -21.30
CA VAL A 13 38.06 23.67 -21.57
C VAL A 13 37.40 23.32 -20.23
N VAL A 14 36.26 23.95 -19.95
CA VAL A 14 35.40 23.52 -18.86
C VAL A 14 34.76 22.19 -19.27
N LEU A 15 35.35 21.09 -18.81
CA LEU A 15 34.67 19.80 -18.76
C LEU A 15 33.52 19.94 -17.76
N ALA A 16 32.34 20.29 -18.28
CA ALA A 16 31.10 20.19 -17.54
C ALA A 16 30.82 18.71 -17.29
N ALA A 17 31.37 18.18 -16.19
CA ALA A 17 30.83 17.00 -15.55
C ALA A 17 29.40 17.37 -15.13
N GLY A 18 28.43 17.06 -16.00
CA GLY A 18 27.02 17.21 -15.68
C GLY A 18 26.77 16.41 -14.41
N ALA A 19 26.55 17.10 -13.30
CA ALA A 19 26.01 16.50 -12.11
C ALA A 19 24.79 15.70 -12.57
N ALA A 20 24.76 14.40 -12.34
CA ALA A 20 23.59 13.59 -12.61
C ALA A 20 22.51 14.03 -11.61
N TRP A 21 21.74 15.06 -11.97
CA TRP A 21 20.52 15.42 -11.25
C TRP A 21 19.68 14.16 -11.21
N ALA A 22 19.39 13.68 -10.00
CA ALA A 22 18.56 12.50 -9.82
C ALA A 22 17.21 12.77 -10.48
N GLN A 23 16.98 12.20 -11.66
CA GLN A 23 15.72 12.41 -12.37
C GLN A 23 14.58 11.89 -11.52
N GLU A 24 13.50 12.67 -11.46
CA GLU A 24 12.27 12.30 -10.76
C GLU A 24 11.72 10.97 -11.31
N PRO A 25 11.17 10.11 -10.44
CA PRO A 25 10.56 8.86 -10.89
C PRO A 25 9.39 9.16 -11.83
N LEU A 26 9.40 8.48 -12.97
CA LEU A 26 8.40 8.63 -14.02
C LEU A 26 7.29 7.59 -13.91
N ALA A 27 7.60 6.41 -13.36
CA ALA A 27 6.64 5.34 -13.15
C ALA A 27 6.94 4.52 -11.90
N VAL A 28 5.94 3.77 -11.44
CA VAL A 28 6.03 2.77 -10.38
C VAL A 28 5.66 1.42 -10.95
N LEU A 29 6.44 0.39 -10.63
CA LEU A 29 6.06 -0.99 -10.89
C LEU A 29 5.05 -1.47 -9.84
N THR A 30 3.78 -1.61 -10.23
CA THR A 30 2.66 -1.90 -9.31
C THR A 30 2.15 -3.34 -9.38
N GLU A 31 2.45 -4.06 -10.45
CA GLU A 31 2.13 -5.48 -10.56
C GLU A 31 3.32 -6.26 -11.13
N ILE A 32 3.56 -7.44 -10.58
CA ILE A 32 4.67 -8.32 -10.93
C ILE A 32 4.18 -9.78 -10.90
N GLN A 33 3.93 -10.36 -12.07
CA GLN A 33 3.51 -11.75 -12.21
C GLN A 33 4.61 -12.59 -12.85
N VAL A 34 5.13 -13.56 -12.09
CA VAL A 34 6.28 -14.41 -12.47
C VAL A 34 5.99 -15.91 -12.50
N LYS A 35 4.74 -16.36 -12.27
CA LYS A 35 4.41 -17.79 -12.10
C LYS A 35 4.88 -18.69 -13.26
N ARG A 36 4.83 -18.18 -14.49
CA ARG A 36 5.19 -18.91 -15.72
C ARG A 36 6.10 -18.09 -16.64
N GLY A 37 6.85 -17.18 -16.05
CA GLY A 37 7.75 -16.31 -16.77
C GLY A 37 8.73 -15.61 -15.84
N LYS A 38 9.36 -14.56 -16.36
CA LYS A 38 10.30 -13.76 -15.61
C LYS A 38 10.02 -12.30 -15.88
N VAL A 39 10.13 -11.47 -14.85
CA VAL A 39 10.18 -10.01 -14.96
C VAL A 39 11.55 -9.59 -14.45
N GLU A 40 12.22 -8.73 -15.21
CA GLU A 40 13.53 -8.17 -14.85
C GLU A 40 13.53 -6.67 -15.14
N VAL A 41 14.31 -5.92 -14.36
CA VAL A 41 14.50 -4.49 -14.54
C VAL A 41 15.98 -4.20 -14.70
N LYS A 42 16.28 -3.29 -15.62
CA LYS A 42 17.62 -2.72 -15.81
C LYS A 42 17.50 -1.22 -15.61
N THR A 43 18.31 -0.67 -14.71
CA THR A 43 18.28 0.77 -14.41
C THR A 43 19.39 1.49 -15.15
N ALA A 44 19.27 2.80 -15.37
CA ALA A 44 20.38 3.57 -15.95
C ALA A 44 21.66 3.54 -15.07
N ALA A 45 21.52 3.28 -13.78
CA ALA A 45 22.63 3.20 -12.83
C ALA A 45 23.30 1.82 -12.79
N ASP A 46 22.65 0.77 -13.28
CA ASP A 46 23.12 -0.60 -13.22
C ASP A 46 22.94 -1.30 -14.57
N PRO A 47 24.02 -1.70 -15.26
CA PRO A 47 23.92 -2.30 -16.57
C PRO A 47 23.31 -3.72 -16.56
N ASP A 48 23.19 -4.37 -15.41
CA ASP A 48 22.72 -5.74 -15.28
C ASP A 48 21.20 -5.83 -15.07
N TRP A 49 20.62 -6.94 -15.53
CA TRP A 49 19.21 -7.25 -15.33
C TRP A 49 19.00 -7.82 -13.93
N GLN A 50 18.08 -7.23 -13.18
CA GLN A 50 17.81 -7.60 -11.79
C GLN A 50 16.34 -8.01 -11.61
N ALA A 51 16.08 -8.82 -10.59
CA ALA A 51 14.71 -9.08 -10.16
C ALA A 51 14.07 -7.76 -9.66
N PRO A 52 12.85 -7.43 -10.11
CA PRO A 52 12.15 -6.26 -9.62
C PRO A 52 11.76 -6.40 -8.16
N LYS A 53 11.56 -5.26 -7.50
CA LYS A 53 10.90 -5.19 -6.19
C LYS A 53 9.51 -4.58 -6.36
N PRO A 54 8.53 -4.93 -5.52
CA PRO A 54 7.24 -4.26 -5.56
C PRO A 54 7.40 -2.77 -5.28
N LEU A 55 6.60 -1.94 -5.95
CA LEU A 55 6.67 -0.48 -5.90
C LEU A 55 8.03 0.10 -6.33
N LEU A 56 8.81 -0.62 -7.14
CA LEU A 56 10.06 -0.11 -7.67
C LEU A 56 9.80 1.17 -8.49
N SER A 57 10.47 2.24 -8.07
CA SER A 57 10.50 3.52 -8.79
C SER A 57 11.31 3.38 -10.07
N LEU A 58 10.75 3.78 -11.21
CA LEU A 58 11.38 3.73 -12.52
C LEU A 58 11.59 5.15 -13.09
N LYS A 59 12.76 5.38 -13.67
CA LYS A 59 13.19 6.65 -14.26
C LYS A 59 13.16 6.59 -15.79
N PRO A 60 13.20 7.75 -16.48
CA PRO A 60 13.36 7.77 -17.93
C PRO A 60 14.61 6.99 -18.35
N GLY A 61 14.46 6.08 -19.30
CA GLY A 61 15.53 5.22 -19.82
C GLY A 61 15.72 3.89 -19.08
N ASP A 62 15.12 3.69 -17.91
CA ASP A 62 15.08 2.36 -17.28
C ASP A 62 14.31 1.39 -18.19
N GLN A 63 14.65 0.10 -18.13
CA GLN A 63 14.04 -0.92 -18.97
C GLN A 63 13.41 -2.01 -18.13
N VAL A 64 12.22 -2.45 -18.56
CA VAL A 64 11.51 -3.60 -17.98
C VAL A 64 11.45 -4.70 -19.03
N ARG A 65 11.98 -5.86 -18.70
CA ARG A 65 11.96 -7.05 -19.56
C ARG A 65 11.05 -8.10 -18.96
N VAL A 66 10.21 -8.65 -19.82
CA VAL A 66 9.35 -9.78 -19.52
C VAL A 66 9.69 -10.94 -20.44
N ILE A 67 9.79 -12.14 -19.89
CA ILE A 67 10.13 -13.40 -20.57
C ILE A 67 9.05 -14.43 -20.28
N GLY A 68 8.63 -15.21 -21.29
CA GLY A 68 7.58 -16.21 -21.16
C GLY A 68 6.22 -15.60 -20.86
N GLU A 69 5.41 -16.26 -20.03
CA GLU A 69 4.07 -15.80 -19.64
C GLU A 69 4.11 -14.78 -18.46
N GLY A 70 5.25 -14.14 -18.24
CA GLY A 70 5.36 -13.10 -17.23
C GLY A 70 4.51 -11.87 -17.59
N ARG A 71 4.22 -11.04 -16.60
CA ARG A 71 3.52 -9.76 -16.80
C ARG A 71 3.96 -8.73 -15.76
N ALA A 72 4.15 -7.50 -16.21
CA ALA A 72 4.44 -6.36 -15.36
C ALA A 72 3.49 -5.20 -15.67
N VAL A 73 3.14 -4.41 -14.66
CA VAL A 73 2.34 -3.19 -14.84
C VAL A 73 3.06 -2.01 -14.23
N LEU A 74 3.20 -0.97 -15.06
CA LEU A 74 3.76 0.31 -14.66
C LEU A 74 2.62 1.31 -14.55
N VAL A 75 2.58 2.07 -13.45
CA VAL A 75 1.73 3.25 -13.31
C VAL A 75 2.60 4.50 -13.46
N PHE A 76 2.24 5.39 -14.38
CA PHE A 76 2.97 6.63 -14.60
C PHE A 76 2.56 7.71 -13.60
N THR A 77 3.55 8.43 -13.07
CA THR A 77 3.34 9.51 -12.11
C THR A 77 2.52 10.65 -12.72
N GLY A 78 1.81 11.39 -11.87
CA GLY A 78 0.90 12.46 -12.31
C GLY A 78 -0.36 11.96 -13.03
N GLY A 79 -0.74 10.70 -12.84
CA GLY A 79 -1.99 10.13 -13.39
C GLY A 79 -1.97 9.98 -14.91
N ARG A 80 -0.80 9.68 -15.49
CA ARG A 80 -0.62 9.57 -16.95
C ARG A 80 -0.98 8.19 -17.53
N GLY A 81 -1.62 7.34 -16.72
CA GLY A 81 -2.09 6.02 -17.15
C GLY A 81 -1.14 4.90 -16.74
N THR A 82 -1.36 3.74 -17.36
CA THR A 82 -0.63 2.51 -17.09
C THR A 82 0.00 1.96 -18.36
N GLN A 83 1.08 1.21 -18.22
CA GLN A 83 1.64 0.37 -19.27
C GLN A 83 1.70 -1.07 -18.78
N ILE A 84 1.08 -1.97 -19.52
CA ILE A 84 1.26 -3.41 -19.33
C ILE A 84 2.45 -3.85 -20.19
N VAL A 85 3.42 -4.50 -19.57
CA VAL A 85 4.58 -5.11 -20.25
C VAL A 85 4.40 -6.63 -20.21
N THR A 86 4.50 -7.23 -21.40
CA THR A 86 4.45 -8.68 -21.64
C THR A 86 5.58 -9.03 -22.58
N GLN A 87 5.73 -10.30 -22.96
CA GLN A 87 6.75 -10.72 -23.91
C GLN A 87 6.65 -9.99 -25.28
N SER A 88 5.45 -9.54 -25.69
CA SER A 88 5.24 -8.92 -27.01
C SER A 88 5.81 -7.51 -27.17
N ASN A 89 6.01 -6.79 -26.06
CA ASN A 89 6.55 -5.41 -26.04
C ASN A 89 7.80 -5.29 -25.15
N SER A 90 8.50 -6.41 -24.96
CA SER A 90 9.68 -6.53 -24.11
C SER A 90 10.97 -6.53 -24.96
N PRO A 91 12.05 -5.85 -24.52
CA PRO A 91 12.12 -4.97 -23.36
C PRO A 91 11.38 -3.65 -23.61
N PHE A 92 10.65 -3.19 -22.61
CA PHE A 92 9.99 -1.88 -22.61
C PHE A 92 10.92 -0.83 -22.00
N THR A 93 11.19 0.26 -22.72
CA THR A 93 11.94 1.41 -22.20
C THR A 93 10.99 2.43 -21.60
N VAL A 94 11.23 2.81 -20.35
CA VAL A 94 10.42 3.77 -19.60
C VAL A 94 10.64 5.17 -20.17
N GLN A 95 9.56 5.77 -20.67
CA GLN A 95 9.55 7.09 -21.28
C GLN A 95 8.22 7.79 -21.01
N ALA A 96 8.19 9.12 -21.17
CA ALA A 96 7.00 9.89 -20.84
C ALA A 96 5.80 9.45 -21.69
N GLN A 97 4.68 9.14 -21.04
CA GLN A 97 3.41 8.86 -21.72
C GLN A 97 2.51 10.08 -21.71
N ALA A 98 1.79 10.29 -22.82
CA ALA A 98 0.69 11.24 -22.89
C ALA A 98 -0.48 10.67 -22.08
N GLY A 99 -0.97 11.40 -21.08
CA GLY A 99 -2.10 10.95 -20.29
C GLY A 99 -3.40 11.03 -21.09
N GLU A 100 -4.06 9.90 -21.32
CA GLU A 100 -5.35 9.86 -22.01
C GLU A 100 -6.55 9.84 -21.04
N GLY A 101 -7.67 10.45 -21.46
CA GLY A 101 -9.02 10.01 -21.10
C GLY A 101 -9.52 10.19 -19.66
N VAL A 102 -8.73 10.76 -18.74
CA VAL A 102 -9.11 10.94 -17.32
C VAL A 102 -9.37 12.42 -17.01
N THR A 103 -10.42 12.71 -16.24
CA THR A 103 -10.71 14.09 -15.77
C THR A 103 -9.58 14.65 -14.92
N ASP A 104 -9.38 15.97 -14.91
CA ASP A 104 -8.27 16.59 -14.18
C ASP A 104 -8.29 16.27 -12.67
N ARG A 105 -9.49 16.15 -12.08
CA ARG A 105 -9.65 15.74 -10.67
C ARG A 105 -9.19 14.30 -10.43
N ALA A 106 -9.59 13.36 -11.28
CA ALA A 106 -9.20 11.96 -11.14
C ALA A 106 -7.70 11.78 -11.40
N ARG A 107 -7.13 12.53 -12.36
CA ARG A 107 -5.68 12.59 -12.60
C ARG A 107 -4.92 13.06 -11.35
N ALA A 108 -5.40 14.11 -10.68
CA ALA A 108 -4.77 14.62 -9.45
C ALA A 108 -4.81 13.59 -8.31
N ILE A 109 -5.94 12.89 -8.12
CA ILE A 109 -6.06 11.83 -7.10
C ILE A 109 -5.09 10.69 -7.40
N MET A 110 -5.06 10.18 -8.63
CA MET A 110 -4.15 9.11 -9.03
C MET A 110 -2.67 9.52 -8.87
N GLY A 111 -2.34 10.77 -9.23
CA GLY A 111 -1.00 11.32 -9.03
C GLY A 111 -0.58 11.33 -7.56
N ASN A 112 -1.45 11.80 -6.67
CA ASN A 112 -1.18 11.84 -5.23
C ASN A 112 -0.98 10.44 -4.62
N VAL A 113 -1.83 9.48 -5.01
CA VAL A 113 -1.70 8.09 -4.53
C VAL A 113 -0.43 7.44 -5.06
N THR A 114 -0.08 7.65 -6.32
CA THR A 114 1.15 7.11 -6.92
C THR A 114 2.39 7.65 -6.20
N ASN A 115 2.41 8.95 -5.88
CA ASN A 115 3.50 9.58 -5.11
C ASN A 115 3.62 9.00 -3.71
N PHE A 116 2.52 8.61 -3.09
CA PHE A 116 2.54 7.94 -1.81
C PHE A 116 3.09 6.52 -1.89
N LEU A 117 2.67 5.75 -2.89
CA LEU A 117 3.18 4.39 -3.11
C LEU A 117 4.70 4.39 -3.34
N LEU A 118 5.24 5.38 -4.07
CA LEU A 118 6.68 5.61 -4.20
C LEU A 118 7.39 5.75 -2.84
N GLY A 119 6.75 6.39 -1.87
CA GLY A 119 7.29 6.58 -0.52
C GLY A 119 7.33 5.31 0.33
N GLN A 120 6.50 4.31 0.03
CA GLN A 120 6.43 3.06 0.81
C GLN A 120 7.62 2.11 0.56
N GLN A 121 8.46 2.39 -0.44
CA GLN A 121 9.63 1.57 -0.73
C GLN A 121 10.76 1.71 0.33
N ARG A 122 10.69 2.68 1.25
CA ARG A 122 11.79 3.01 2.19
C ARG A 122 11.54 2.58 3.65
N GLU A 123 12.58 1.94 4.18
CA GLU A 123 12.84 1.40 5.54
C GLU A 123 12.15 0.10 5.96
N LYS A 124 12.91 -1.01 5.80
CA LYS A 124 12.71 -2.27 6.54
C LYS A 124 13.33 -2.14 7.93
N THR A 125 12.54 -1.78 8.96
CA THR A 125 12.93 -2.10 10.36
C THR A 125 12.42 -3.51 10.68
N TYR A 126 13.02 -4.49 10.04
CA TYR A 126 12.64 -5.89 10.18
C TYR A 126 13.43 -6.52 11.33
N GLN A 127 12.78 -6.81 12.46
CA GLN A 127 13.28 -7.76 13.44
C GLN A 127 12.36 -8.98 13.41
N SER A 128 12.74 -10.02 12.66
CA SER A 128 12.09 -11.32 12.78
C SER A 128 12.42 -11.91 14.13
N LEU A 129 11.42 -11.94 15.01
CA LEU A 129 11.41 -12.77 16.19
C LEU A 129 10.33 -13.81 15.99
N SER A 130 10.68 -14.89 15.28
CA SER A 130 9.81 -16.04 15.11
C SER A 130 9.78 -16.82 16.41
N VAL A 131 8.72 -16.65 17.21
CA VAL A 131 8.49 -17.46 18.41
C VAL A 131 7.52 -18.58 18.03
N ARG A 132 8.00 -19.83 18.01
CA ARG A 132 7.11 -21.01 17.90
C ARG A 132 6.28 -21.10 19.18
N SER A 133 5.10 -20.49 19.19
CA SER A 133 4.12 -20.67 20.25
C SER A 133 3.35 -21.96 20.03
N VAL A 134 3.59 -22.94 20.89
CA VAL A 134 2.89 -24.25 20.95
C VAL A 134 1.57 -24.15 21.74
N ARG A 135 1.13 -22.95 22.14
CA ARG A 135 -0.18 -22.71 22.77
C ARG A 135 -1.16 -22.08 21.77
N ALA A 136 -2.45 -22.32 22.00
CA ALA A 136 -3.54 -21.60 21.32
C ALA A 136 -3.21 -20.11 21.32
N GLN A 137 -3.01 -19.54 20.13
CA GLN A 137 -2.59 -18.15 20.01
C GLN A 137 -3.61 -17.27 20.72
N PRO A 138 -3.16 -16.31 21.55
CA PRO A 138 -4.07 -15.37 22.17
C PRO A 138 -4.87 -14.66 21.07
N PRO A 139 -6.12 -14.29 21.33
CA PRO A 139 -6.90 -13.55 20.35
C PRO A 139 -6.20 -12.24 20.01
N VAL A 140 -6.40 -11.70 18.82
CA VAL A 140 -5.74 -10.46 18.38
C VAL A 140 -6.77 -9.55 17.74
N ILE A 141 -6.92 -8.33 18.27
CA ILE A 141 -7.74 -7.30 17.62
C ILE A 141 -7.16 -6.95 16.25
N LEU A 142 -7.96 -7.07 15.19
CA LEU A 142 -7.57 -6.72 13.82
C LEU A 142 -8.10 -5.33 13.41
N ALA A 143 -9.35 -5.00 13.72
CA ALA A 143 -9.90 -3.66 13.48
C ALA A 143 -11.12 -3.34 14.34
N PRO A 144 -11.37 -2.04 14.53
CA PRO A 144 -10.46 -0.93 14.26
C PRO A 144 -9.33 -0.89 15.31
N ARG A 145 -8.13 -0.47 14.93
CA ARG A 145 -6.99 -0.28 15.84
C ARG A 145 -6.08 0.81 15.29
N ASP A 146 -5.81 1.84 16.10
CA ASP A 146 -4.97 2.99 15.77
C ASP A 146 -5.31 3.59 14.40
N SER A 147 -6.62 3.63 14.10
CA SER A 147 -7.19 3.93 12.79
C SER A 147 -8.30 4.96 12.91
N ARG A 148 -8.49 5.76 11.87
CA ARG A 148 -9.77 6.42 11.64
C ARG A 148 -10.79 5.42 11.12
N VAL A 149 -12.08 5.71 11.32
CA VAL A 149 -13.21 5.00 10.70
C VAL A 149 -14.16 6.03 10.10
N LEU A 150 -14.77 5.69 8.97
CA LEU A 150 -15.81 6.55 8.38
C LEU A 150 -17.07 6.53 9.28
N PRO A 151 -17.83 7.64 9.37
CA PRO A 151 -19.14 7.64 10.02
C PRO A 151 -20.07 6.61 9.37
N GLY A 152 -20.79 5.86 10.20
CA GLY A 152 -21.74 4.83 9.77
C GLY A 152 -21.38 3.44 10.30
N ALA A 153 -21.38 2.45 9.41
CA ALA A 153 -21.22 1.04 9.77
C ALA A 153 -19.80 0.74 10.30
N LEU A 154 -19.70 0.58 11.61
CA LEU A 154 -18.48 0.11 12.28
C LEU A 154 -18.51 -1.42 12.38
N THR A 155 -17.38 -2.07 12.09
CA THR A 155 -17.22 -3.51 12.27
C THR A 155 -16.01 -3.79 13.14
N PHE A 156 -16.19 -4.56 14.20
CA PHE A 156 -15.12 -5.08 15.03
C PHE A 156 -14.65 -6.42 14.48
N GLU A 157 -13.34 -6.57 14.30
CA GLU A 157 -12.71 -7.75 13.72
C GLU A 157 -11.55 -8.19 14.60
N TRP A 158 -11.44 -9.50 14.82
CA TRP A 158 -10.35 -10.10 15.59
C TRP A 158 -9.99 -11.49 15.05
N ALA A 159 -8.76 -11.91 15.30
CA ALA A 159 -8.28 -13.26 15.11
C ALA A 159 -8.29 -14.01 16.46
N GLY A 160 -8.27 -15.35 16.39
CA GLY A 160 -8.21 -16.22 17.55
C GLY A 160 -8.77 -17.60 17.23
N SER A 161 -8.97 -18.42 18.26
CA SER A 161 -9.52 -19.77 18.13
C SER A 161 -11.05 -19.76 17.99
N ASP A 162 -11.59 -20.55 17.05
CA ASP A 162 -13.04 -20.77 16.90
C ASP A 162 -13.69 -21.47 18.11
N ARG A 163 -12.89 -22.02 19.03
CA ARG A 163 -13.38 -22.67 20.27
C ARG A 163 -13.65 -21.68 21.40
N LEU A 164 -13.12 -20.46 21.30
CA LEU A 164 -13.27 -19.43 22.32
C LEU A 164 -14.60 -18.70 22.16
N LYS A 165 -15.12 -18.22 23.29
CA LYS A 165 -16.21 -17.24 23.34
C LYS A 165 -15.65 -15.88 23.68
N TYR A 166 -16.15 -14.88 22.96
CA TYR A 166 -15.64 -13.52 23.00
C TYR A 166 -16.65 -12.57 23.64
N ARG A 167 -16.13 -11.57 24.35
CA ARG A 167 -16.87 -10.38 24.77
C ARG A 167 -16.22 -9.16 24.13
N VAL A 168 -17.05 -8.31 23.55
CA VAL A 168 -16.68 -7.01 22.99
C VAL A 168 -17.32 -5.91 23.83
N ARG A 169 -16.51 -4.96 24.29
CA ARG A 169 -16.99 -3.74 24.97
C ARG A 169 -16.54 -2.52 24.20
N LEU A 170 -17.43 -1.56 23.98
CA LEU A 170 -17.11 -0.24 23.45
C LEU A 170 -17.18 0.79 24.57
N LEU A 171 -16.10 1.54 24.72
CA LEU A 171 -15.93 2.59 25.71
C LEU A 171 -15.97 3.96 25.03
N GLY A 172 -16.72 4.88 25.65
CA GLY A 172 -16.73 6.28 25.27
C GLY A 172 -15.42 6.99 25.60
N PRO A 173 -15.30 8.28 25.23
CA PRO A 173 -14.07 9.06 25.44
C PRO A 173 -13.69 9.24 26.92
N GLN A 174 -14.63 9.11 27.85
CA GLN A 174 -14.39 9.13 29.30
C GLN A 174 -14.05 7.75 29.88
N GLY A 175 -13.94 6.70 29.06
CA GLY A 175 -13.69 5.33 29.50
C GLY A 175 -14.93 4.61 30.05
N THR A 176 -16.12 5.18 29.92
CA THR A 176 -17.38 4.54 30.31
C THR A 176 -17.83 3.54 29.25
N VAL A 177 -18.29 2.35 29.69
CA VAL A 177 -18.86 1.36 28.76
C VAL A 177 -20.15 1.91 28.18
N MET A 178 -20.17 2.12 26.87
CA MET A 178 -21.35 2.58 26.12
C MET A 178 -22.13 1.43 25.53
N TRP A 179 -21.45 0.32 25.22
CA TRP A 179 -22.06 -0.85 24.63
C TRP A 179 -21.22 -2.10 24.92
N GLU A 180 -21.89 -3.23 25.10
CA GLU A 180 -21.26 -4.53 25.30
C GLU A 180 -22.05 -5.62 24.57
N GLN A 181 -21.34 -6.62 24.06
CA GLN A 181 -21.92 -7.90 23.66
C GLN A 181 -21.00 -9.06 24.06
N ALA A 182 -21.57 -10.14 24.57
CA ALA A 182 -20.85 -11.31 25.07
C ALA A 182 -21.29 -12.61 24.36
N ASP A 183 -20.62 -13.71 24.70
CA ASP A 183 -20.85 -15.06 24.17
C ASP A 183 -20.77 -15.16 22.63
N LEU A 184 -19.92 -14.31 22.04
CA LEU A 184 -19.71 -14.21 20.61
C LEU A 184 -18.81 -15.34 20.08
N ASP A 185 -19.11 -15.82 18.87
CA ASP A 185 -18.20 -16.64 18.06
C ASP A 185 -17.13 -15.77 17.38
N ARG A 186 -16.05 -16.38 16.89
CA ARG A 186 -15.03 -15.67 16.09
C ARG A 186 -15.58 -15.31 14.70
N LYS A 187 -16.22 -14.15 14.61
CA LYS A 187 -16.68 -13.56 13.35
C LYS A 187 -16.70 -12.04 13.44
N PRO A 188 -16.60 -11.31 12.32
CA PRO A 188 -16.79 -9.87 12.31
C PRO A 188 -18.11 -9.47 12.98
N LEU A 189 -18.05 -8.45 13.85
CA LEU A 189 -19.19 -7.97 14.61
C LEU A 189 -19.53 -6.56 14.17
N ALA A 190 -20.66 -6.40 13.49
CA ALA A 190 -21.19 -5.09 13.15
C ALA A 190 -21.68 -4.38 14.43
N TYR A 191 -21.31 -3.12 14.60
CA TYR A 191 -21.88 -2.27 15.64
C TYR A 191 -23.36 -2.04 15.35
N PRO A 192 -24.27 -2.44 16.26
CA PRO A 192 -25.68 -2.50 15.96
C PRO A 192 -26.29 -1.09 15.90
N ALA A 193 -27.24 -0.87 14.99
CA ALA A 193 -27.96 0.40 14.86
C ALA A 193 -28.78 0.77 16.10
N SER A 194 -29.08 -0.20 16.97
CA SER A 194 -29.76 0.00 18.25
C SER A 194 -28.83 0.45 19.38
N ALA A 195 -27.50 0.42 19.19
CA ALA A 195 -26.55 0.91 20.18
C ALA A 195 -26.41 2.45 20.11
N PRO A 196 -25.87 3.10 21.16
CA PRO A 196 -25.69 4.55 21.17
C PRO A 196 -24.89 5.05 19.95
N ALA A 197 -25.35 6.12 19.32
CA ALA A 197 -24.69 6.67 18.13
C ALA A 197 -23.26 7.17 18.45
N LEU A 198 -22.33 6.92 17.53
CA LEU A 198 -20.97 7.43 17.64
C LEU A 198 -20.88 8.84 17.09
N SER A 199 -20.21 9.72 17.83
CA SER A 199 -20.01 11.11 17.47
C SER A 199 -18.79 11.25 16.56
N SER A 200 -18.91 12.05 15.50
CA SER A 200 -17.77 12.38 14.63
C SER A 200 -16.71 13.19 15.37
N GLY A 201 -15.45 12.98 15.02
CA GLY A 201 -14.30 13.64 15.64
C GLY A 201 -13.95 13.11 17.03
N VAL A 202 -14.59 12.04 17.50
CA VAL A 202 -14.38 11.48 18.83
C VAL A 202 -13.55 10.20 18.75
N ARG A 203 -12.62 10.05 19.71
CA ARG A 203 -11.87 8.84 19.94
C ARG A 203 -12.65 7.89 20.84
N TYR A 204 -12.77 6.64 20.40
CA TYR A 204 -13.34 5.54 21.16
C TYR A 204 -12.27 4.48 21.44
N THR A 205 -12.51 3.69 22.47
CA THR A 205 -11.71 2.49 22.77
C THR A 205 -12.62 1.30 22.82
N TRP A 206 -12.20 0.16 22.30
CA TRP A 206 -12.92 -1.08 22.48
C TRP A 206 -12.02 -2.17 23.05
N GLU A 207 -12.66 -3.07 23.77
CA GLU A 207 -12.02 -4.16 24.48
C GLU A 207 -12.49 -5.49 23.93
N LEU A 208 -11.56 -6.42 23.78
CA LEU A 208 -11.82 -7.81 23.43
C LEU A 208 -11.36 -8.68 24.59
N GLU A 209 -12.28 -9.48 25.12
CA GLU A 209 -12.02 -10.35 26.27
C GLU A 209 -12.45 -11.79 25.95
N THR A 210 -11.71 -12.75 26.51
CA THR A 210 -12.09 -14.17 26.54
C THR A 210 -11.92 -14.67 27.97
N ARG A 211 -12.47 -15.85 28.30
CA ARG A 211 -12.27 -16.43 29.64
C ARG A 211 -10.82 -16.89 29.88
N GLU A 212 -10.16 -17.35 28.82
CA GLU A 212 -8.84 -17.98 28.89
C GLU A 212 -7.68 -16.98 28.75
N HIS A 213 -7.93 -15.85 28.10
CA HIS A 213 -6.93 -14.81 27.85
C HIS A 213 -7.40 -13.46 28.39
N GLY A 214 -6.45 -12.69 28.90
CA GLY A 214 -6.70 -11.33 29.37
C GLY A 214 -7.28 -10.41 28.29
N MET A 215 -7.82 -9.31 28.76
CA MET A 215 -8.43 -8.28 27.94
C MET A 215 -7.41 -7.58 27.04
N GLN A 216 -7.73 -7.45 25.76
CA GLN A 216 -7.05 -6.57 24.81
C GLN A 216 -7.83 -5.28 24.60
N ARG A 217 -7.12 -4.22 24.24
CA ARG A 217 -7.69 -2.93 23.90
C ARG A 217 -7.18 -2.44 22.55
N ALA A 218 -8.02 -1.66 21.89
CA ALA A 218 -7.64 -0.87 20.72
C ALA A 218 -8.51 0.38 20.65
N SER A 219 -7.97 1.44 20.06
CA SER A 219 -8.68 2.71 19.91
C SER A 219 -8.87 3.08 18.45
N PHE A 220 -9.85 3.94 18.18
CA PHE A 220 -10.14 4.46 16.85
C PHE A 220 -10.79 5.83 16.94
N ASP A 221 -10.66 6.60 15.86
CA ASP A 221 -11.24 7.94 15.74
C ASP A 221 -12.34 7.93 14.69
N VAL A 222 -13.53 8.45 15.01
CA VAL A 222 -14.59 8.62 14.00
C VAL A 222 -14.26 9.84 13.15
N ALA A 223 -14.12 9.69 11.84
CA ALA A 223 -13.76 10.77 10.94
C ALA A 223 -14.83 11.87 10.93
N GLN A 224 -14.42 13.12 10.66
CA GLN A 224 -15.35 14.21 10.45
C GLN A 224 -16.17 13.98 9.16
N PRO A 225 -17.44 14.42 9.07
CA PRO A 225 -18.26 14.21 7.89
C PRO A 225 -17.65 14.79 6.61
N ALA A 226 -17.00 15.95 6.70
CA ALA A 226 -16.33 16.58 5.56
C ALA A 226 -15.14 15.75 5.04
N ASP A 227 -14.34 15.17 5.95
CA ASP A 227 -13.25 14.27 5.59
C ASP A 227 -13.80 12.99 4.97
N ALA A 228 -14.83 12.40 5.58
CA ALA A 228 -15.47 11.20 5.08
C ALA A 228 -16.04 11.40 3.66
N ALA A 229 -16.63 12.56 3.37
CA ALA A 229 -17.11 12.91 2.05
C ALA A 229 -15.95 13.03 1.04
N ARG A 230 -14.86 13.73 1.39
CA ARG A 230 -13.67 13.83 0.52
C ARG A 230 -13.08 12.46 0.18
N VAL A 231 -12.96 11.57 1.16
CA VAL A 231 -12.43 10.22 0.94
C VAL A 231 -13.36 9.41 0.03
N LYS A 232 -14.67 9.44 0.27
CA LYS A 232 -15.65 8.74 -0.57
C LYS A 232 -15.62 9.23 -2.02
N ASP A 233 -15.55 10.54 -2.22
CA ASP A 233 -15.40 11.15 -3.54
C ASP A 233 -14.11 10.69 -4.24
N ALA A 234 -12.99 10.66 -3.50
CA ALA A 234 -11.71 10.23 -4.04
C ALA A 234 -11.74 8.75 -4.43
N LEU A 235 -12.33 7.89 -3.60
CA LEU A 235 -12.53 6.47 -3.90
C LEU A 235 -13.45 6.24 -5.11
N ALA A 236 -14.43 7.11 -5.35
CA ALA A 236 -15.30 7.03 -6.53
C ALA A 236 -14.54 7.31 -7.85
N SER A 237 -13.41 8.03 -7.76
CA SER A 237 -12.50 8.24 -8.89
C SER A 237 -11.59 7.03 -9.17
N LEU A 238 -11.46 6.11 -8.20
CA LEU A 238 -10.67 4.89 -8.26
C LEU A 238 -11.58 3.67 -8.42
N THR A 239 -12.41 3.68 -9.46
CA THR A 239 -13.27 2.56 -9.83
C THR A 239 -12.96 2.13 -11.27
N PRO A 240 -13.26 0.87 -11.67
CA PRO A 240 -13.05 0.43 -13.05
C PRO A 240 -13.76 1.31 -14.09
N ALA A 241 -14.90 1.90 -13.73
CA ALA A 241 -15.66 2.80 -14.60
C ALA A 241 -14.95 4.16 -14.80
N SER A 242 -14.36 4.70 -13.73
CA SER A 242 -13.70 6.02 -13.72
C SER A 242 -12.23 5.98 -14.14
N ALA A 243 -11.56 4.85 -13.98
CA ALA A 243 -10.12 4.67 -14.22
C ALA A 243 -9.88 3.59 -15.30
N LYS A 244 -10.41 3.84 -16.50
CA LYS A 244 -10.25 2.92 -17.65
C LYS A 244 -8.77 2.68 -17.93
N GLY A 245 -8.42 1.43 -18.23
CA GLY A 245 -7.03 1.02 -18.52
C GLY A 245 -6.21 0.64 -17.30
N TYR A 246 -6.66 0.95 -16.08
CA TYR A 246 -6.01 0.46 -14.86
C TYR A 246 -6.47 -0.97 -14.56
N PRO A 247 -5.54 -1.93 -14.37
CA PRO A 247 -5.94 -3.28 -14.01
C PRO A 247 -6.54 -3.35 -12.59
N PRO A 248 -7.35 -4.38 -12.29
CA PRO A 248 -8.05 -4.48 -11.00
C PRO A 248 -7.12 -4.46 -9.78
N ALA A 249 -6.01 -5.20 -9.80
CA ALA A 249 -5.07 -5.24 -8.68
C ALA A 249 -4.41 -3.87 -8.44
N THR A 250 -3.98 -3.18 -9.50
CA THR A 250 -3.51 -1.79 -9.42
C THR A 250 -4.58 -0.85 -8.83
N LEU A 251 -5.85 -0.99 -9.22
CA LEU A 251 -6.93 -0.16 -8.64
C LEU A 251 -7.12 -0.43 -7.15
N SER A 252 -7.14 -1.69 -6.72
CA SER A 252 -7.22 -2.03 -5.30
C SER A 252 -6.01 -1.53 -4.52
N LEU A 253 -4.81 -1.63 -5.08
CA LEU A 253 -3.58 -1.06 -4.51
C LEU A 253 -3.70 0.46 -4.33
N MET A 254 -4.21 1.18 -5.34
CA MET A 254 -4.43 2.63 -5.25
C MET A 254 -5.48 3.00 -4.21
N ARG A 255 -6.60 2.27 -4.16
CA ARG A 255 -7.65 2.49 -3.16
C ARG A 255 -7.12 2.25 -1.75
N ALA A 256 -6.38 1.17 -1.54
CA ALA A 256 -5.73 0.86 -0.28
C ALA A 256 -4.69 1.93 0.10
N GLY A 257 -3.90 2.42 -0.86
CA GLY A 257 -2.95 3.51 -0.66
C GLY A 257 -3.64 4.79 -0.20
N LEU A 258 -4.73 5.20 -0.86
CA LEU A 258 -5.55 6.34 -0.44
C LEU A 258 -6.10 6.16 0.98
N LEU A 259 -6.66 4.99 1.29
CA LEU A 259 -7.20 4.68 2.61
C LEU A 259 -6.10 4.70 3.69
N PHE A 260 -4.90 4.20 3.37
CA PHE A 260 -3.74 4.25 4.26
C PHE A 260 -3.30 5.69 4.55
N GLN A 261 -3.18 6.53 3.51
CA GLN A 261 -2.85 7.96 3.67
C GLN A 261 -3.85 8.67 4.57
N GLU A 262 -5.12 8.30 4.44
CA GLU A 262 -6.22 8.82 5.24
C GLU A 262 -6.37 8.08 6.57
N THR A 263 -5.38 7.28 6.99
CA THR A 263 -5.36 6.54 8.26
C THR A 263 -6.57 5.64 8.51
N LEU A 264 -7.29 5.27 7.44
CA LEU A 264 -8.42 4.34 7.44
C LEU A 264 -7.89 2.90 7.26
N TYR A 265 -7.01 2.47 8.18
CA TYR A 265 -6.29 1.20 8.06
C TYR A 265 -7.20 -0.03 8.08
N ALA A 266 -8.34 0.04 8.76
CA ALA A 266 -9.33 -1.05 8.74
C ALA A 266 -9.92 -1.26 7.33
N ASP A 267 -10.25 -0.17 6.63
CA ASP A 267 -10.75 -0.21 5.27
C ASP A 267 -9.64 -0.61 4.28
N ALA A 268 -8.43 -0.06 4.44
CA ALA A 268 -7.27 -0.44 3.63
C ALA A 268 -6.97 -1.95 3.73
N ARG A 269 -7.02 -2.51 4.94
CA ARG A 269 -6.84 -3.95 5.16
C ARG A 269 -7.90 -4.76 4.40
N ARG A 270 -9.18 -4.40 4.53
CA ARG A 270 -10.27 -5.16 3.88
C ARG A 270 -10.16 -5.11 2.35
N GLU A 271 -9.81 -3.96 1.79
CA GLU A 271 -9.55 -3.80 0.36
C GLU A 271 -8.43 -4.74 -0.09
N LEU A 272 -7.29 -4.76 0.64
CA LEU A 272 -6.15 -5.61 0.30
C LEU A 272 -6.42 -7.10 0.48
N VAL A 273 -7.07 -7.51 1.58
CA VAL A 273 -7.44 -8.91 1.79
C VAL A 273 -8.37 -9.41 0.68
N THR A 274 -9.31 -8.58 0.24
CA THR A 274 -10.20 -8.90 -0.87
C THR A 274 -9.42 -9.01 -2.18
N ALA A 275 -8.48 -8.09 -2.43
CA ALA A 275 -7.65 -8.10 -3.63
C ALA A 275 -6.71 -9.31 -3.67
N ILE A 276 -6.08 -9.68 -2.55
CA ILE A 276 -5.22 -10.87 -2.41
C ILE A 276 -6.03 -12.14 -2.64
N ALA A 277 -7.27 -12.21 -2.13
CA ALA A 277 -8.13 -13.35 -2.40
C ALA A 277 -8.46 -13.50 -3.91
N ALA A 278 -8.47 -12.40 -4.67
CA ALA A 278 -8.72 -12.40 -6.10
C ALA A 278 -7.45 -12.63 -6.94
N ASP A 279 -6.30 -12.12 -6.50
CA ASP A 279 -4.99 -12.31 -7.13
C ASP A 279 -3.93 -12.64 -6.05
N PRO A 280 -3.83 -13.91 -5.62
CA PRO A 280 -2.93 -14.32 -4.54
C PRO A 280 -1.45 -14.27 -4.91
N GLU A 281 -1.12 -14.08 -6.18
CA GLU A 281 0.25 -14.11 -6.67
C GLU A 281 0.83 -12.71 -6.88
N GLU A 282 0.08 -11.65 -6.56
CA GLU A 282 0.55 -10.27 -6.71
C GLU A 282 1.31 -9.81 -5.45
N PRO A 283 2.66 -9.76 -5.50
CA PRO A 283 3.48 -9.44 -4.33
C PRO A 283 3.24 -8.02 -3.79
N THR A 284 2.82 -7.09 -4.63
CA THR A 284 2.63 -5.69 -4.23
C THR A 284 1.45 -5.54 -3.26
N LEU A 285 0.42 -6.39 -3.36
CA LEU A 285 -0.71 -6.39 -2.43
C LEU A 285 -0.27 -6.85 -1.04
N HIS A 286 0.52 -7.91 -0.97
CA HIS A 286 1.12 -8.42 0.27
C HIS A 286 2.03 -7.37 0.92
N LEU A 287 2.90 -6.71 0.14
CA LEU A 287 3.75 -5.64 0.64
C LEU A 287 2.92 -4.54 1.32
N LEU A 288 1.88 -4.03 0.66
CA LEU A 288 1.06 -2.95 1.24
C LEU A 288 0.25 -3.43 2.46
N LEU A 289 -0.19 -4.69 2.48
CA LEU A 289 -0.87 -5.28 3.63
C LEU A 289 0.09 -5.40 4.83
N GLY A 290 1.34 -5.78 4.58
CA GLY A 290 2.40 -5.76 5.57
C GLY A 290 2.60 -4.37 6.19
N HIS A 291 2.60 -3.31 5.37
CA HIS A 291 2.66 -1.94 5.89
C HIS A 291 1.42 -1.56 6.72
N VAL A 292 0.22 -1.97 6.32
CA VAL A 292 -1.01 -1.75 7.12
C VAL A 292 -0.90 -2.43 8.49
N TYR A 293 -0.43 -3.68 8.54
CA TYR A 293 -0.21 -4.39 9.79
C TYR A 293 0.89 -3.75 10.63
N ASP A 294 2.00 -3.33 10.01
CA ASP A 294 3.11 -2.69 10.71
C ASP A 294 2.66 -1.39 11.38
N ARG A 295 1.87 -0.60 10.65
CA ARG A 295 1.33 0.70 11.09
C ARG A 295 0.32 0.59 12.22
N THR A 296 -0.39 -0.54 12.30
CA THR A 296 -1.38 -0.87 13.34
C THR A 296 -0.80 -1.74 14.47
N GLY A 297 0.53 -1.89 14.52
CA GLY A 297 1.23 -2.59 15.60
C GLY A 297 1.15 -4.13 15.53
N LEU A 298 0.62 -4.69 14.44
CA LEU A 298 0.46 -6.13 14.22
C LEU A 298 1.73 -6.73 13.60
N LYS A 299 2.88 -6.55 14.27
CA LYS A 299 4.22 -6.86 13.73
C LYS A 299 4.39 -8.29 13.22
N GLY A 300 3.79 -9.28 13.89
CA GLY A 300 3.85 -10.67 13.44
C GLY A 300 3.11 -10.91 12.12
N LEU A 301 1.93 -10.30 11.94
CA LEU A 301 1.21 -10.37 10.66
C LEU A 301 1.95 -9.57 9.59
N ALA A 302 2.51 -8.40 9.93
CA ALA A 302 3.31 -7.62 9.01
C ALA A 302 4.50 -8.42 8.46
N ALA A 303 5.24 -9.11 9.33
CA ALA A 303 6.37 -9.94 8.94
C ALA A 303 5.96 -11.05 7.96
N ASN A 304 4.86 -11.76 8.24
CA ASN A 304 4.36 -12.81 7.34
C ASN A 304 4.04 -12.26 5.94
N GLU A 305 3.39 -11.10 5.85
CA GLU A 305 3.03 -10.50 4.56
C GLU A 305 4.26 -9.97 3.80
N PHE A 306 5.27 -9.45 4.51
CA PHE A 306 6.53 -9.07 3.89
C PHE A 306 7.31 -10.28 3.36
N ASP A 307 7.32 -11.38 4.11
CA ASP A 307 7.93 -12.64 3.69
C ASP A 307 7.23 -13.22 2.45
N GLU A 308 5.89 -13.17 2.40
CA GLU A 308 5.11 -13.60 1.25
C GLU A 308 5.39 -12.74 0.01
N ALA A 309 5.44 -11.41 0.15
CA ALA A 309 5.80 -10.50 -0.94
C ALA A 309 7.21 -10.79 -1.50
N GLU A 310 8.17 -11.10 -0.62
CA GLU A 310 9.53 -11.48 -1.01
C GLU A 310 9.56 -12.84 -1.72
N ALA A 311 8.83 -13.84 -1.21
CA ALA A 311 8.71 -15.15 -1.82
C ALA A 311 8.08 -15.11 -3.23
N LEU A 312 7.09 -14.23 -3.43
CA LEU A 312 6.39 -14.05 -4.71
C LEU A 312 7.23 -13.30 -5.76
N THR A 313 8.24 -12.53 -5.35
CA THR A 313 9.16 -11.82 -6.27
C THR A 313 10.47 -12.57 -6.54
N GLY A 314 10.83 -13.50 -5.66
CA GLY A 314 12.03 -14.32 -5.80
C GLY A 314 11.92 -15.33 -6.95
N PRO A 315 13.06 -15.83 -7.47
CA PRO A 315 13.06 -16.94 -8.42
C PRO A 315 12.46 -18.18 -7.75
N LYS A 316 11.41 -18.75 -8.36
CA LYS A 316 10.91 -20.08 -7.98
C LYS A 316 11.89 -21.11 -8.54
N ASN A 317 12.59 -21.82 -7.66
CA ASN A 317 13.48 -22.94 -8.00
C ASN A 317 12.71 -24.08 -8.67
#